data_AF-A0A3A0AI52-F1
#
_entry.id   AF-A0A3A0AI52-F1
#
_cell.length_a   1.000
_cell.length_b   1.000
_cell.length_c   1.000
_cell.angle_alpha   90.00
_cell.angle_beta   90.00
_cell.angle_gamma   90.00
#
_symmetry.space_group_name_H-M   'P 1'
#
loop_
_entity.id
_entity.type
_entity.pdbx_description
1 polymer ?
#
loop_
_entity_poly.entity_id
_entity_poly.type
_entity_poly.pdbx_seq_one_letter_code
_entity_poly.pdbx_strand_id
1 'polypeptide(L)'
;MVFWARYDEESNLVQLLDPETEGFGPGAEPGSDTVLETPTATLDLAQSSVTGSEPEGRDATFVFAIRFYAPAAGRHYTVKWMATDDRGNSQGFDPLGVWSVGPFDLHLPAVMQD
;
A
#
# COMPACT_ATOMS: atom_id res chain seq x y z
N MET A 1 2.02 9.05 -6.90
CA MET A 1 1.47 8.21 -5.81
C MET A 1 1.59 6.76 -6.23
N VAL A 2 1.78 5.83 -5.28
CA VAL A 2 1.76 4.39 -5.57
C VAL A 2 0.31 3.90 -5.49
N PHE A 3 -0.28 4.00 -4.31
CA PHE A 3 -1.70 3.82 -4.04
C PHE A 3 -2.12 4.76 -2.90
N TRP A 4 -3.42 5.03 -2.83
CA TRP A 4 -4.09 5.39 -1.59
C TRP A 4 -5.03 4.23 -1.29
N ALA A 5 -4.75 3.50 -0.22
CA ALA A 5 -5.58 2.38 0.21
C ALA A 5 -6.44 2.78 1.42
N ARG A 6 -7.65 2.25 1.49
CA ARG A 6 -8.53 2.30 2.66
C ARG A 6 -8.79 0.89 3.15
N TYR A 7 -8.61 0.67 4.44
CA TYR A 7 -9.15 -0.50 5.12
C TYR A 7 -10.42 -0.07 5.87
N ASP A 8 -11.45 -0.89 5.76
CA ASP A 8 -12.72 -0.72 6.46
C ASP A 8 -12.92 -1.91 7.40
N GLU A 9 -12.98 -1.64 8.70
CA GLU A 9 -13.06 -2.68 9.74
C GLU A 9 -14.40 -3.42 9.72
N GLU A 10 -15.51 -2.70 9.49
CA GLU A 10 -16.86 -3.26 9.52
C GLU A 10 -17.06 -4.32 8.42
N SER A 11 -16.55 -4.05 7.22
CA SER A 11 -16.62 -4.95 6.08
C SER A 11 -15.37 -5.83 5.90
N ASN A 12 -14.31 -5.57 6.68
CA ASN A 12 -12.99 -6.20 6.55
C ASN A 12 -12.39 -6.09 5.12
N LEU A 13 -12.64 -4.99 4.42
CA LEU A 13 -12.20 -4.80 3.04
C LEU A 13 -11.05 -3.80 2.91
N VAL A 14 -10.11 -4.12 2.03
CA VAL A 14 -9.12 -3.18 1.50
C VAL A 14 -9.58 -2.69 0.13
N GLN A 15 -9.57 -1.38 -0.08
CA GLN A 15 -9.94 -0.72 -1.32
C GLN A 15 -8.85 0.26 -1.76
N LEU A 16 -8.67 0.43 -3.07
CA LEU A 16 -7.84 1.50 -3.61
C LEU A 16 -8.70 2.68 -4.07
N LEU A 17 -8.19 3.89 -3.81
CA LEU A 17 -8.69 5.10 -4.46
C LEU A 17 -8.38 5.03 -5.94
N ASP A 18 -9.39 5.17 -6.76
CA ASP A 18 -9.26 5.45 -8.18
C ASP A 18 -9.02 6.96 -8.38
N PRO A 19 -7.84 7.36 -8.89
CA PRO A 19 -7.52 8.76 -9.07
C PRO A 19 -8.34 9.46 -10.17
N GLU A 20 -9.00 8.71 -11.07
CA GLU A 20 -9.81 9.30 -12.13
C GLU A 20 -11.21 9.67 -11.63
N THR A 21 -11.78 8.84 -10.76
CA THR A 21 -13.13 9.03 -10.23
C THR A 21 -13.15 9.67 -8.84
N GLU A 22 -11.99 9.77 -8.18
CA GLU A 22 -11.84 10.15 -6.76
C GLU A 22 -12.65 9.24 -5.80
N GLY A 23 -13.11 8.09 -6.29
CA GLY A 23 -13.86 7.09 -5.53
C GLY A 23 -13.00 5.91 -5.11
N PHE A 24 -13.41 5.20 -4.06
CA PHE A 24 -12.83 3.90 -3.76
C PHE A 24 -13.46 2.84 -4.65
N GLY A 25 -12.60 2.10 -5.36
CA GLY A 25 -13.02 0.96 -6.19
C GLY A 25 -13.54 -0.22 -5.36
N PRO A 26 -13.83 -1.37 -5.99
CA PRO A 26 -14.22 -2.58 -5.26
C PRO A 26 -13.14 -2.99 -4.26
N GLY A 27 -13.57 -3.49 -3.11
CA GLY A 27 -12.69 -3.96 -2.05
C GLY A 27 -12.58 -5.47 -2.01
N ALA A 28 -11.53 -5.96 -1.37
CA ALA A 28 -11.34 -7.37 -1.10
C ALA A 28 -10.68 -7.58 0.27
N GLU A 29 -10.94 -8.75 0.85
CA GLU A 29 -10.41 -9.10 2.16
C GLU A 29 -8.89 -9.36 2.10
N PRO A 30 -8.12 -8.90 3.10
CA PRO A 30 -6.77 -9.42 3.33
C PRO A 30 -6.80 -10.95 3.47
N GLY A 31 -5.86 -11.63 2.82
CA GLY A 31 -5.80 -13.09 2.75
C GLY A 31 -6.59 -13.71 1.58
N SER A 32 -7.36 -12.92 0.82
CA SER A 32 -8.03 -13.40 -0.40
C SER A 32 -7.08 -13.44 -1.61
N ASP A 33 -7.41 -14.23 -2.63
CA ASP A 33 -6.63 -14.34 -3.88
C ASP A 33 -6.69 -13.07 -4.78
N THR A 34 -7.21 -11.96 -4.26
CA THR A 34 -7.39 -10.72 -5.02
C THR A 34 -6.09 -9.91 -5.08
N VAL A 35 -5.81 -9.35 -6.25
CA VAL A 35 -4.74 -8.37 -6.44
C VAL A 35 -5.39 -7.02 -6.76
N LEU A 36 -5.11 -6.02 -5.95
CA LEU A 36 -5.47 -4.64 -6.24
C LEU A 36 -4.31 -3.97 -6.98
N GLU A 37 -4.61 -3.18 -8.00
CA GLU A 37 -3.57 -2.70 -8.93
C GLU A 37 -3.72 -1.21 -9.24
N THR A 38 -2.57 -0.59 -9.49
CA THR A 38 -2.43 0.74 -10.07
C THR A 38 -1.43 0.66 -11.23
N PRO A 39 -1.31 1.71 -12.08
CA PRO A 39 -0.27 1.73 -13.12
C PRO A 39 1.18 1.60 -12.63
N THR A 40 1.42 1.72 -11.31
CA THR A 40 2.78 1.76 -10.75
C THR A 40 3.10 0.61 -9.78
N ALA A 41 2.09 -0.12 -9.30
CA ALA A 41 2.28 -1.20 -8.33
C ALA A 41 1.02 -2.06 -8.17
N THR A 42 1.23 -3.25 -7.61
CA THR A 42 0.17 -4.12 -7.09
C THR A 42 0.24 -4.25 -5.57
N LEU A 43 -0.93 -4.48 -4.98
CA LEU A 43 -1.14 -4.95 -3.63
C LEU A 43 -1.75 -6.35 -3.70
N ASP A 44 -0.95 -7.34 -3.33
CA ASP A 44 -1.32 -8.77 -3.33
C ASP A 44 -1.98 -9.12 -1.99
N LEU A 45 -3.30 -9.27 -1.99
CA LEU A 45 -4.03 -9.50 -0.74
C LEU A 45 -3.81 -10.92 -0.21
N ALA A 46 -3.44 -11.89 -1.04
CA ALA A 46 -3.19 -13.27 -0.60
C ALA A 46 -1.98 -13.36 0.32
N GLN A 47 -1.07 -12.39 0.24
CA GLN A 47 0.13 -12.26 1.06
C GLN A 47 0.06 -11.07 2.02
N SER A 48 -1.15 -10.54 2.23
CA SER A 48 -1.43 -9.43 3.14
C SER A 48 -2.31 -9.90 4.30
N SER A 49 -2.21 -9.22 5.44
CA SER A 49 -3.03 -9.50 6.60
C SER A 49 -3.33 -8.23 7.39
N VAL A 50 -4.46 -8.26 8.09
CA VAL A 50 -4.82 -7.29 9.12
C VAL A 50 -5.16 -8.08 10.37
N THR A 51 -4.53 -7.71 11.47
CA THR A 51 -4.72 -8.36 12.77
C THR A 51 -5.02 -7.30 13.81
N GLY A 52 -6.23 -7.33 14.36
CA GLY A 52 -6.60 -6.54 15.52
C GLY A 52 -6.02 -7.14 16.79
N SER A 53 -5.87 -6.32 17.83
CA SER A 53 -5.56 -6.79 19.17
C SER A 53 -6.84 -7.31 19.85
N GLU A 54 -6.79 -8.52 20.39
CA GLU A 54 -7.96 -9.16 21.02
C GLU A 54 -8.40 -8.44 22.31
N PRO A 55 -9.59 -8.78 22.82
CA PRO A 55 -10.91 -8.39 22.34
C PRO A 55 -11.26 -6.92 22.65
N GLU A 56 -10.41 -6.26 23.43
CA GLU A 56 -10.53 -4.86 23.89
C GLU A 56 -9.37 -3.99 23.37
N GLY A 57 -8.50 -4.59 22.56
CA GLY A 57 -7.29 -3.96 22.06
C GLY A 57 -7.58 -2.81 21.10
N ARG A 58 -6.80 -1.74 21.20
CA ARG A 58 -6.91 -0.53 20.36
C ARG A 58 -5.91 -0.51 19.21
N ASP A 59 -5.13 -1.58 19.07
CA ASP A 59 -4.04 -1.68 18.12
C ASP A 59 -4.44 -2.61 16.96
N ALA A 60 -4.05 -2.24 15.74
CA ALA A 60 -4.16 -3.09 14.57
C ALA A 60 -2.81 -3.16 13.88
N THR A 61 -2.40 -4.36 13.49
CA THR A 61 -1.19 -4.60 12.71
C THR A 61 -1.58 -4.93 11.27
N PHE A 62 -0.99 -4.18 10.33
CA PHE A 62 -1.19 -4.32 8.89
C PHE A 62 0.08 -4.87 8.25
N VAL A 63 -0.06 -5.94 7.47
CA VAL A 63 1.00 -6.47 6.61
C VAL A 63 0.49 -6.40 5.17
N PHE A 64 1.18 -5.66 4.31
CA PHE A 64 0.81 -5.51 2.92
C PHE A 64 1.94 -5.96 1.99
N ALA A 65 1.63 -6.91 1.11
CA ALA A 65 2.55 -7.39 0.09
C ALA A 65 2.44 -6.54 -1.17
N ILE A 66 3.45 -5.70 -1.40
CA ILE A 66 3.46 -4.72 -2.49
C ILE A 66 4.54 -5.06 -3.50
N ARG A 67 4.20 -5.01 -4.79
CA ARG A 67 5.16 -5.15 -5.88
C ARG A 67 5.11 -3.91 -6.77
N PHE A 68 6.27 -3.31 -7.03
CA PHE A 68 6.40 -2.12 -7.87
C PHE A 68 6.63 -2.49 -9.33
N TYR A 69 6.06 -1.70 -10.23
CA TYR A 69 6.29 -1.78 -11.66
C TYR A 69 7.35 -0.79 -12.13
N ALA A 70 7.84 -1.00 -13.36
CA ALA A 70 8.86 -0.16 -14.00
C ALA A 70 8.61 1.36 -13.89
N PRO A 71 7.37 1.87 -14.06
CA PRO A 71 7.09 3.30 -13.91
C PRO A 71 7.40 3.89 -12.52
N ALA A 72 7.52 3.05 -11.49
CA ALA A 72 7.85 3.45 -10.12
C ALA A 72 9.37 3.54 -9.84
N ALA A 73 10.23 3.02 -10.72
CA ALA A 73 11.68 2.97 -10.49
C ALA A 73 12.31 4.36 -10.30
N GLY A 74 13.34 4.40 -9.45
CA GLY A 74 14.13 5.60 -9.19
C GLY A 74 13.35 6.69 -8.44
N ARG A 75 12.15 6.38 -7.94
CA ARG A 75 11.31 7.32 -7.20
C ARG A 75 11.35 7.03 -5.69
N HIS A 76 11.10 8.09 -4.93
CA HIS A 76 10.89 8.04 -3.50
C HIS A 76 9.42 8.31 -3.19
N TYR A 77 8.82 7.43 -2.38
CA TYR A 77 7.41 7.55 -1.99
C TYR A 77 7.32 7.67 -0.47
N THR A 78 6.79 8.80 0.01
CA THR A 78 6.45 8.93 1.42
C THR A 78 5.27 8.03 1.75
N VAL A 79 5.45 7.20 2.77
CA VAL A 79 4.40 6.37 3.34
C VAL A 79 3.79 7.14 4.49
N LYS A 80 2.47 7.28 4.47
CA LYS A 80 1.69 7.89 5.53
C LYS A 80 0.49 7.02 5.85
N TRP A 81 -0.01 7.12 7.06
CA TRP A 81 -1.23 6.45 7.49
C TRP A 81 -2.11 7.42 8.26
N MET A 82 -3.40 7.13 8.29
CA MET A 82 -4.41 7.87 9.01
C MET A 82 -5.44 6.85 9.48
N ALA A 83 -5.83 6.93 10.74
CA ALA A 83 -6.96 6.20 11.27
C ALA A 83 -8.11 7.17 11.54
N THR A 84 -9.33 6.66 11.43
CA THR A 84 -10.57 7.36 11.75
C THR A 84 -11.42 6.42 12.58
N ASP A 85 -11.95 6.90 13.72
CA ASP A 85 -12.86 6.11 14.57
C ASP A 85 -14.31 6.13 14.06
N ASP A 86 -15.17 5.35 14.71
CA ASP A 86 -16.61 5.23 14.43
C ASP A 86 -17.39 6.56 14.58
N ARG A 87 -16.82 7.52 15.31
CA ARG A 87 -17.37 8.87 15.52
C ARG A 87 -16.83 9.89 14.52
N GLY A 88 -15.98 9.46 13.58
CA GLY A 88 -15.37 10.31 12.56
C GLY A 88 -14.20 11.14 13.07
N ASN A 89 -13.70 10.90 14.30
CA ASN A 89 -12.47 11.53 14.76
C ASN A 89 -11.30 10.92 14.01
N SER A 90 -10.38 11.76 13.55
CA SER A 90 -9.18 11.31 12.86
C SER A 90 -7.93 11.91 13.49
N GLN A 91 -6.88 11.10 13.57
CA GLN A 91 -5.56 11.56 13.99
C GLN A 91 -4.83 12.36 12.88
N GLY A 92 -5.39 12.42 11.67
CA GLY A 92 -4.71 12.96 10.50
C GLY A 92 -3.63 12.02 9.96
N PHE A 93 -2.86 12.50 8.97
CA PHE A 93 -1.81 11.70 8.35
C PHE A 93 -0.50 11.78 9.13
N ASP A 94 -0.07 10.65 9.68
CA ASP A 94 1.24 10.46 10.29
C ASP A 94 2.23 9.87 9.27
N PRO A 95 3.49 10.35 9.21
CA PRO A 95 4.52 9.75 8.36
C PRO A 95 5.04 8.44 8.96
N LEU A 96 5.05 7.37 8.16
CA LEU A 96 5.64 6.08 8.51
C LEU A 96 7.05 5.88 7.94
N GLY A 97 7.41 6.65 6.91
CA GLY A 97 8.73 6.60 6.31
C GLY A 97 8.72 6.90 4.83
N VAL A 98 9.77 6.42 4.14
CA VAL A 98 9.94 6.60 2.70
C VAL A 98 10.36 5.27 2.08
N TRP A 99 9.64 4.84 1.04
CA TRP A 99 10.11 3.79 0.15
C TRP A 99 10.98 4.38 -0.94
N SER A 100 12.17 3.82 -1.09
CA SER A 100 13.05 4.10 -2.23
C SER A 100 12.95 2.92 -3.19
N VAL A 101 12.35 3.14 -4.36
CA VAL A 101 12.21 2.09 -5.37
C VAL A 101 13.47 2.12 -6.24
N GLY A 102 14.25 1.05 -6.21
CA GLY A 102 15.48 0.95 -6.97
C GLY A 102 15.25 1.12 -8.48
N PRO A 103 16.30 1.45 -9.25
CA PRO A 103 16.22 1.37 -10.71
C PRO A 103 16.01 -0.09 -11.12
N PHE A 104 15.10 -0.34 -12.06
CA PHE A 104 14.97 -1.67 -12.66
C PHE A 104 16.06 -1.93 -13.71
N ASP A 105 16.52 -0.87 -14.39
CA ASP A 105 17.60 -0.93 -15.37
C ASP A 105 18.86 -0.26 -14.81
N LEU A 106 19.92 -1.06 -14.62
CA LEU A 106 21.24 -0.59 -14.22
C LEU A 106 22.22 -0.76 -15.39
N HIS A 107 22.52 0.33 -16.09
CA HIS A 107 23.56 0.34 -17.12
C HIS A 107 24.93 0.54 -16.47
N LEU A 108 25.74 -0.52 -16.42
CA LEU A 108 27.13 -0.45 -15.95
C LEU A 108 28.08 -0.46 -17.15
N PRO A 109 28.88 0.60 -17.39
CA PRO A 109 29.94 0.52 -18.38
C PRO A 109 31.04 -0.43 -17.88
N ALA A 110 31.32 -1.49 -18.63
CA ALA A 110 32.49 -2.32 -18.42
C ALA A 110 33.60 -1.86 -19.38
N VAL A 111 34.74 -1.43 -18.84
CA VAL A 111 35.97 -1.27 -19.61
C VAL A 111 36.76 -2.58 -19.47
N MET A 112 36.89 -3.33 -20.56
CA MET A 112 37.85 -4.44 -20.60
C MET A 112 39.26 -3.84 -20.71
N GLN A 113 40.15 -4.21 -19.80
CA GLN A 113 41.58 -3.89 -19.94
C GLN A 113 42.22 -4.99 -20.79
N ASP A 114 42.98 -4.58 -21.80
CA ASP A 114 43.76 -5.45 -22.68
C ASP A 114 44.91 -6.15 -21.95
#